data_AF-A0AAU7QF74-F1
#
_entry.id   AF-A0AAU7QF74-F1
#
_cell.length_a   1.000
_cell.length_b   1.000
_cell.length_c   1.000
_cell.angle_alpha   90.00
_cell.angle_beta   90.00
_cell.angle_gamma   90.00
#
_symmetry.space_group_name_H-M   'P 1'
#
loop_
_entity.id
_entity.type
_entity.pdbx_description
1 polymer ?
#
loop_
_entity_poly.entity_id
_entity_poly.type
_entity_poly.pdbx_seq_one_letter_code
_entity_poly.pdbx_strand_id
1 'polypeptide(L)'
;MHHLRNLPQDQGLLDLLGVEKATLTLLAEELIVASARLDIAGQLCARLQEMPAPALARESRADRQVAKALTVLGDFIAWLGFQQAGDAKRPDSRINPGHKIFARPEKQAVSWNNSRRLTKLAPTPANTAAFYIYDWLVGLREMIIQNQGFAGDGELTEEQQARLASILNGMNDLR
;
A
#
# COMPACT_ATOMS: atom_id res chain seq x y z
N MET A 1 -7.08 -2.12 10.42
CA MET A 1 -6.38 -3.35 10.85
C MET A 1 -7.27 -4.58 10.91
N HIS A 2 -8.39 -4.57 11.64
CA HIS A 2 -9.27 -5.75 11.75
C HIS A 2 -9.80 -6.26 10.40
N HIS A 3 -10.18 -5.36 9.47
CA HIS A 3 -10.65 -5.76 8.13
C HIS A 3 -9.61 -6.52 7.30
N LEU A 4 -8.33 -6.11 7.31
CA LEU A 4 -7.26 -6.82 6.59
C LEU A 4 -7.02 -8.23 7.16
N ARG A 5 -7.12 -8.38 8.49
CA ARG A 5 -6.97 -9.68 9.18
C ARG A 5 -8.08 -10.68 8.84
N ASN A 6 -9.22 -10.20 8.37
CA ASN A 6 -10.35 -11.04 7.99
C ASN A 6 -10.33 -11.44 6.51
N LEU A 7 -9.49 -10.84 5.66
CA LEU A 7 -9.41 -11.19 4.24
C LEU A 7 -9.15 -12.68 3.98
N PRO A 8 -8.27 -13.38 4.72
CA PRO A 8 -8.04 -14.81 4.52
C PRO A 8 -9.22 -15.71 4.93
N GLN A 9 -10.26 -15.14 5.54
CA GLN A 9 -11.49 -15.85 5.88
C GLN A 9 -12.55 -15.71 4.78
N ASP A 10 -12.34 -14.86 3.78
CA ASP A 10 -13.25 -14.70 2.65
C ASP A 10 -12.96 -15.75 1.57
N GLN A 11 -13.76 -16.82 1.57
CA GLN A 11 -13.62 -17.91 0.61
C GLN A 11 -13.84 -17.45 -0.83
N GLY A 12 -14.75 -16.50 -1.07
CA GLY A 12 -15.02 -15.99 -2.42
C GLY A 12 -13.81 -15.24 -2.99
N LEU A 13 -13.08 -14.53 -2.13
CA LEU A 13 -11.84 -13.86 -2.52
C LEU A 13 -10.71 -14.85 -2.82
N LEU A 14 -10.58 -15.92 -2.04
CA LEU A 14 -9.59 -16.98 -2.28
C LEU A 14 -9.82 -17.65 -3.64
N ASP A 15 -11.07 -17.99 -3.95
CA ASP A 15 -11.45 -18.62 -5.21
C ASP A 15 -11.23 -17.68 -6.41
N LEU A 16 -11.57 -16.38 -6.26
CA LEU A 16 -11.36 -15.37 -7.29
C LEU A 16 -9.88 -15.15 -7.63
N LEU A 17 -9.02 -15.13 -6.61
CA LEU A 17 -7.60 -14.90 -6.77
C LEU A 17 -6.84 -16.19 -7.14
N GLY A 18 -7.44 -17.36 -6.95
CA GLY A 18 -6.80 -18.65 -7.16
C GLY A 18 -5.60 -18.87 -6.23
N VAL A 19 -5.67 -18.36 -4.99
CA VAL A 19 -4.58 -18.45 -4.00
C VAL A 19 -5.02 -19.20 -2.76
N GLU A 20 -4.06 -19.82 -2.10
CA GLU A 20 -4.30 -20.49 -0.82
C GLU A 20 -4.52 -19.48 0.31
N LYS A 21 -5.31 -19.90 1.31
CA LYS A 21 -5.54 -19.12 2.52
C LYS A 21 -4.23 -18.66 3.17
N ALA A 22 -3.23 -19.53 3.23
CA ALA A 22 -1.91 -19.22 3.79
C ALA A 22 -1.24 -18.05 3.05
N THR A 23 -1.30 -18.05 1.71
CA THR A 23 -0.76 -16.96 0.88
C THR A 23 -1.46 -15.63 1.16
N LEU A 24 -2.79 -15.65 1.26
CA LEU A 24 -3.56 -14.43 1.54
C LEU A 24 -3.33 -13.92 2.97
N THR A 25 -3.10 -14.81 3.93
CA THR A 25 -2.69 -14.46 5.30
C THR A 25 -1.37 -13.72 5.31
N LEU A 26 -0.34 -14.26 4.65
CA LEU A 26 0.98 -13.61 4.57
C LEU A 26 0.88 -12.22 3.92
N LEU A 27 0.12 -12.11 2.82
CA LEU A 27 -0.11 -10.82 2.18
C LEU A 27 -0.79 -9.82 3.13
N ALA A 28 -1.82 -10.26 3.87
CA ALA A 28 -2.52 -9.40 4.82
C ALA A 28 -1.61 -8.94 5.97
N GLU A 29 -0.74 -9.81 6.47
CA GLU A 29 0.26 -9.48 7.49
C GLU A 29 1.24 -8.41 6.99
N GLU A 30 1.79 -8.59 5.80
CA GLU A 30 2.72 -7.63 5.19
C GLU A 30 2.07 -6.26 4.93
N LEU A 31 0.80 -6.23 4.51
CA LEU A 31 0.05 -4.98 4.35
C LEU A 31 -0.23 -4.30 5.69
N ILE A 32 -0.49 -5.06 6.75
CA ILE A 32 -0.66 -4.52 8.11
C ILE A 32 0.65 -3.87 8.57
N VAL A 33 1.78 -4.56 8.44
CA VAL A 33 3.11 -4.03 8.81
C VAL A 33 3.43 -2.77 8.03
N ALA A 34 3.24 -2.80 6.70
CA ALA A 34 3.48 -1.63 5.86
C ALA A 34 2.57 -0.45 6.22
N SER A 35 1.29 -0.70 6.53
CA SER A 35 0.36 0.36 6.91
C SER A 35 0.72 1.03 8.25
N ALA A 36 1.32 0.29 9.17
CA ALA A 36 1.87 0.85 10.40
C ALA A 36 3.15 1.66 10.11
N ARG A 37 4.09 1.10 9.33
CA ARG A 37 5.34 1.75 8.94
C ARG A 37 5.14 3.08 8.21
N LEU A 38 4.09 3.17 7.39
CA LEU A 38 3.75 4.36 6.62
C LEU A 38 2.77 5.30 7.36
N ASP A 39 2.44 5.02 8.62
CA ASP A 39 1.50 5.78 9.44
C ASP A 39 0.16 6.07 8.71
N ILE A 40 -0.43 5.04 8.09
CA ILE A 40 -1.70 5.18 7.37
C ILE A 40 -2.82 5.61 8.32
N ALA A 41 -2.75 5.19 9.59
CA ALA A 41 -3.70 5.62 10.62
C ALA A 41 -3.60 7.12 10.92
N GLY A 42 -2.38 7.66 11.09
CA GLY A 42 -2.16 9.10 11.25
C GLY A 42 -2.61 9.90 10.03
N GLN A 43 -2.35 9.39 8.81
CA GLN A 43 -2.84 10.01 7.57
C GLN A 43 -4.38 10.06 7.52
N LEU A 44 -5.06 8.98 7.92
CA LEU A 44 -6.52 8.96 8.04
C LEU A 44 -7.02 10.00 9.05
N CYS A 45 -6.45 10.03 10.26
CA CYS A 45 -6.80 11.00 11.29
C CYS A 45 -6.65 12.44 10.78
N ALA A 46 -5.51 12.77 10.16
CA ALA A 46 -5.25 14.10 9.61
C ALA A 46 -6.28 14.48 8.54
N ARG A 47 -6.56 13.59 7.58
CA ARG A 47 -7.54 13.84 6.49
C ARG A 47 -8.97 13.99 6.99
N LEU A 48 -9.36 13.23 8.01
CA LEU A 48 -10.69 13.31 8.61
C LEU A 48 -10.88 14.58 9.46
N GLN A 49 -9.80 15.11 10.04
CA GLN A 49 -9.80 16.33 10.87
C GLN A 49 -9.73 17.63 10.05
N GLU A 50 -9.36 17.59 8.77
CA GLU A 50 -9.46 18.74 7.85
C GLU A 50 -10.90 19.28 7.83
N MET A 51 -11.16 20.32 8.63
CA MET A 51 -12.49 20.91 8.81
C MET A 51 -13.02 21.49 7.48
N PRO A 52 -14.23 21.14 7.05
CA PRO A 52 -14.90 21.89 6.00
C PRO A 52 -15.42 23.22 6.56
N ALA A 53 -15.47 24.23 5.69
CA ALA A 53 -16.10 25.52 5.96
C ALA A 53 -17.51 25.36 6.61
N PRO A 54 -17.90 26.28 7.52
CA PRO A 54 -19.08 26.09 8.36
C PRO A 54 -20.38 26.31 7.57
N ALA A 55 -20.97 25.25 6.97
CA ALA A 55 -22.32 25.33 6.38
C ALA A 55 -23.06 24.00 6.07
N LEU A 56 -22.50 22.80 6.28
CA LEU A 56 -23.07 21.57 5.67
C LEU A 56 -23.87 20.67 6.63
N ALA A 57 -24.91 20.01 6.12
CA ALA A 57 -25.74 19.01 6.82
C ALA A 57 -24.94 17.77 7.27
N ARG A 58 -25.36 17.09 8.36
CA ARG A 58 -24.62 15.97 8.99
C ARG A 58 -24.38 14.78 8.05
N GLU A 59 -25.38 14.38 7.25
CA GLU A 59 -25.25 13.25 6.31
C GLU A 59 -24.17 13.52 5.24
N SER A 60 -24.18 14.72 4.65
CA SER A 60 -23.15 15.14 3.68
C SER A 60 -21.73 15.18 4.28
N ARG A 61 -21.59 15.29 5.61
CA ARG A 61 -20.29 15.21 6.29
C ARG A 61 -19.82 13.76 6.41
N ALA A 62 -20.71 12.83 6.76
CA ALA A 62 -20.39 11.41 6.90
C ALA A 62 -19.93 10.81 5.57
N ASP A 63 -20.67 11.05 4.48
CA ASP A 63 -20.32 10.52 3.15
C ASP A 63 -18.94 11.02 2.67
N ARG A 64 -18.61 12.28 2.96
CA ARG A 64 -17.31 12.85 2.62
C ARG A 64 -16.18 12.27 3.46
N GLN A 65 -16.43 12.03 4.75
CA GLN A 65 -15.46 11.36 5.62
C GLN A 65 -15.17 9.95 5.11
N VAL A 66 -16.20 9.21 4.70
CA VAL A 66 -16.04 7.89 4.06
C VAL A 66 -15.23 8.00 2.77
N ALA A 67 -15.57 8.93 1.88
CA ALA A 67 -14.85 9.14 0.63
C ALA A 67 -13.36 9.47 0.87
N LYS A 68 -13.06 10.37 1.82
CA LYS A 68 -11.68 10.69 2.21
C LYS A 68 -10.92 9.48 2.75
N ALA A 69 -11.56 8.67 3.60
CA ALA A 69 -10.96 7.45 4.12
C ALA A 69 -10.68 6.43 3.01
N LEU A 70 -11.63 6.26 2.08
CA LEU A 70 -11.46 5.39 0.91
C LEU A 70 -10.35 5.87 -0.02
N THR A 71 -10.16 7.18 -0.19
CA THR A 71 -9.02 7.72 -0.95
C THR A 71 -7.68 7.35 -0.31
N VAL A 72 -7.51 7.57 1.00
CA VAL A 72 -6.25 7.25 1.70
C VAL A 72 -5.94 5.75 1.60
N LEU A 73 -6.94 4.90 1.83
CA LEU A 73 -6.77 3.45 1.73
C LEU A 73 -6.54 2.99 0.30
N GLY A 74 -7.27 3.58 -0.67
CA GLY A 74 -7.12 3.29 -2.09
C GLY A 74 -5.73 3.64 -2.60
N ASP A 75 -5.21 4.82 -2.26
CA ASP A 75 -3.85 5.24 -2.61
C ASP A 75 -2.80 4.32 -1.98
N PHE A 76 -3.00 3.91 -0.72
CA PHE A 76 -2.09 2.97 -0.06
C PHE A 76 -2.03 1.63 -0.81
N ILE A 77 -3.17 1.03 -1.16
CA ILE A 77 -3.20 -0.27 -1.86
C ILE A 77 -2.72 -0.14 -3.31
N ALA A 78 -3.05 0.95 -3.99
CA ALA A 78 -2.64 1.19 -5.38
C ALA A 78 -1.12 1.34 -5.50
N TRP A 79 -0.49 2.03 -4.56
CA TRP A 79 0.91 2.43 -4.71
C TRP A 79 1.87 1.86 -3.68
N LEU A 80 1.37 1.18 -2.64
CA LEU A 80 2.16 0.49 -1.62
C LEU A 80 3.21 1.40 -0.93
N GLY A 81 2.90 2.70 -0.82
CA GLY A 81 3.80 3.73 -0.29
C GLY A 81 4.69 4.42 -1.33
N PHE A 82 4.76 3.94 -2.57
CA PHE A 82 5.63 4.50 -3.61
C PHE A 82 5.06 5.74 -4.30
N GLN A 83 3.77 6.09 -4.12
CA GLN A 83 3.20 7.32 -4.69
C GLN A 83 3.98 8.56 -4.22
N GLN A 84 4.29 8.60 -2.92
CA GLN A 84 4.92 9.74 -2.24
C GLN A 84 6.46 9.61 -2.23
N ALA A 85 7.00 8.43 -2.51
CA ALA A 85 8.43 8.22 -2.67
C ALA A 85 8.91 8.94 -3.95
N GLY A 86 9.93 9.79 -3.82
CA GLY A 86 10.59 10.37 -4.99
C GLY A 86 11.16 9.27 -5.90
N ASP A 87 11.24 9.54 -7.21
CA ASP A 87 11.56 8.54 -8.24
C ASP A 87 12.85 7.75 -7.92
N ALA A 88 13.86 8.38 -7.32
CA ALA A 88 15.11 7.70 -6.94
C ALA A 88 14.91 6.57 -5.91
N LYS A 89 13.87 6.63 -5.07
CA LYS A 89 13.56 5.61 -4.05
C LYS A 89 12.62 4.52 -4.56
N ARG A 90 12.10 4.66 -5.78
CA ARG A 90 11.27 3.63 -6.40
C ARG A 90 12.17 2.55 -7.02
N PRO A 91 11.77 1.27 -6.92
CA PRO A 91 12.39 0.19 -7.67
C PRO A 91 12.34 0.42 -9.19
N ASP A 92 13.29 -0.17 -9.90
CA ASP A 92 13.25 -0.23 -11.36
C ASP A 92 12.14 -1.19 -11.82
N SER A 93 11.42 -0.79 -12.87
CA SER A 93 10.43 -1.65 -13.51
C SER A 93 11.13 -2.79 -14.24
N ARG A 94 10.59 -4.01 -14.12
CA ARG A 94 11.13 -5.20 -14.81
C ARG A 94 10.68 -5.34 -16.26
N ILE A 95 9.64 -4.62 -16.62
CA ILE A 95 8.95 -4.72 -17.91
C ILE A 95 9.06 -3.42 -18.72
N ASN A 96 9.50 -2.33 -18.09
CA ASN A 96 9.82 -1.06 -18.73
C ASN A 96 11.27 -0.65 -18.38
N PRO A 97 12.29 -1.25 -19.02
CA PRO A 97 13.69 -1.01 -18.69
C PRO A 97 14.06 0.47 -18.75
N GLY A 98 14.81 0.94 -17.76
CA GLY A 98 15.20 2.36 -17.64
C GLY A 98 14.15 3.24 -16.95
N HIS A 99 12.96 2.72 -16.66
CA HIS A 99 11.94 3.42 -15.89
C HIS A 99 11.75 2.81 -14.51
N LYS A 100 11.30 3.66 -13.57
CA LYS A 100 10.86 3.23 -12.24
C LYS A 100 9.48 2.60 -12.29
N ILE A 101 9.15 1.77 -11.30
CA ILE A 101 7.77 1.30 -11.13
C ILE A 101 6.83 2.50 -11.02
N PHE A 102 5.62 2.36 -11.58
CA PHE A 102 4.60 3.40 -11.56
C PHE A 102 5.02 4.71 -12.26
N ALA A 103 6.10 4.69 -13.04
CA ALA A 103 6.47 5.82 -13.87
C ALA A 103 5.31 6.14 -14.80
N ARG A 104 4.99 7.43 -14.93
CA ARG A 104 4.03 7.87 -15.93
C ARG A 104 4.58 7.41 -17.28
N PRO A 105 3.78 6.69 -18.10
CA PRO A 105 4.21 6.34 -19.45
C PRO A 105 4.67 7.62 -20.12
N GLU A 106 5.90 7.64 -20.66
CA GLU A 106 6.29 8.72 -21.54
C GLU A 106 5.21 8.75 -22.62
N LYS A 107 4.41 9.81 -22.62
CA LYS A 107 3.48 10.05 -23.72
C LYS A 107 4.39 10.00 -24.93
N GLN A 108 4.21 9.01 -25.81
CA GLN A 108 4.85 9.02 -27.13
C GLN A 108 4.73 10.45 -27.61
N ALA A 109 5.86 11.14 -27.69
CA ALA A 109 5.87 12.56 -27.93
C ALA A 109 5.19 12.75 -29.27
N VAL A 110 3.92 13.19 -29.23
CA VAL A 110 3.22 13.63 -30.42
C VAL A 110 3.99 14.88 -30.80
N SER A 111 4.97 14.72 -31.69
CA SER A 111 5.64 15.81 -32.35
C SER A 111 4.54 16.56 -33.09
N TRP A 112 4.06 17.64 -32.48
CA TRP A 112 3.11 18.55 -33.10
C TRP A 112 3.84 19.30 -34.19
N ASN A 113 3.99 18.66 -35.36
CA ASN A 113 4.18 19.41 -36.59
C ASN A 113 2.86 20.17 -36.84
N ASN A 114 2.97 21.49 -37.03
CA ASN A 114 1.93 22.51 -37.10
C ASN A 114 0.97 22.38 -38.29
N SER A 115 0.54 21.17 -38.67
CA SER A 115 -0.36 20.98 -39.80
C SER A 115 -1.13 19.67 -39.71
N ARG A 116 -2.43 19.83 -39.38
CA ARG A 116 -3.55 18.93 -39.74
C ARG A 116 -3.72 17.61 -38.97
N ARG A 117 -4.88 17.55 -38.30
CA ARG A 117 -5.71 16.40 -37.85
C ARG A 117 -5.40 15.83 -36.47
N LEU A 118 -6.39 16.02 -35.59
CA LEU A 118 -6.59 15.25 -34.36
C LEU A 118 -6.52 13.74 -34.63
N THR A 119 -5.88 13.03 -33.71
CA THR A 119 -6.02 11.59 -33.44
C THR A 119 -5.40 10.64 -34.47
N LYS A 120 -4.07 10.47 -34.44
CA LYS A 120 -3.48 9.15 -34.70
C LYS A 120 -3.21 8.49 -33.36
N LEU A 121 -4.15 7.64 -32.93
CA LEU A 121 -3.92 6.65 -31.88
C LEU A 121 -2.85 5.68 -32.40
N ALA A 122 -1.87 5.32 -31.56
CA ALA A 122 -0.95 4.24 -31.90
C ALA A 122 -1.76 2.95 -32.21
N PRO A 123 -1.37 2.17 -33.23
CA PRO A 123 -2.17 1.04 -33.73
C PRO A 123 -2.35 -0.11 -32.72
N THR A 124 -1.56 -0.12 -31.64
CA THR A 124 -1.71 -1.08 -30.53
C THR A 124 -1.89 -0.28 -29.25
N PRO A 125 -3.01 -0.43 -28.52
CA PRO A 125 -3.09 0.12 -27.17
C PRO A 125 -1.98 -0.54 -26.35
N ALA A 126 -1.04 0.25 -25.83
CA ALA A 126 -0.09 -0.26 -24.86
C ALA A 126 -0.89 -0.91 -23.71
N ASN A 127 -0.54 -2.13 -23.32
CA ASN A 127 -1.23 -2.85 -22.26
C ASN A 127 -0.84 -2.26 -20.90
N THR A 128 -1.27 -1.03 -20.64
CA THR A 128 -0.96 -0.25 -19.43
C THR A 128 -1.43 -0.98 -18.17
N ALA A 129 -2.52 -1.77 -18.26
CA ALA A 129 -2.99 -2.59 -17.15
C ALA A 129 -2.00 -3.71 -16.80
N ALA A 130 -1.50 -4.45 -17.80
CA ALA A 130 -0.45 -5.44 -17.56
C ALA A 130 0.81 -4.78 -17.01
N PHE A 131 1.18 -3.61 -17.53
CA PHE A 131 2.35 -2.90 -17.02
C PHE A 131 2.21 -2.52 -15.54
N TYR A 132 1.05 -1.98 -15.18
CA TYR A 132 0.74 -1.66 -13.80
C TYR A 132 0.76 -2.89 -12.89
N ILE A 133 0.22 -4.04 -13.32
CA ILE A 133 0.22 -5.27 -12.51
C ILE A 133 1.65 -5.75 -12.22
N TYR A 134 2.54 -5.77 -13.22
CA TYR A 134 3.93 -6.15 -13.01
C TYR A 134 4.68 -5.18 -12.11
N ASP A 135 4.49 -3.88 -12.31
CA ASP A 135 5.06 -2.85 -11.44
C ASP A 135 4.54 -2.99 -10.00
N TRP A 136 3.26 -3.31 -9.83
CA TRP A 136 2.67 -3.56 -8.52
C TRP A 136 3.30 -4.77 -7.82
N LEU A 137 3.57 -5.85 -8.55
CA LEU A 137 4.27 -7.02 -7.99
C LEU A 137 5.72 -6.70 -7.58
N VAL A 138 6.42 -5.86 -8.35
CA VAL A 138 7.76 -5.38 -8.00
C VAL A 138 7.70 -4.49 -6.75
N GLY A 139 6.73 -3.56 -6.70
CA GLY A 139 6.49 -2.71 -5.54
C GLY A 139 6.13 -3.51 -4.29
N LEU A 140 5.29 -4.54 -4.42
CA LEU A 140 4.92 -5.43 -3.31
C LEU A 140 6.15 -6.15 -2.75
N ARG A 141 6.98 -6.73 -3.62
CA ARG A 141 8.23 -7.38 -3.19
C ARG A 141 9.12 -6.41 -2.42
N GLU A 142 9.30 -5.20 -2.94
CA GLU A 142 10.13 -4.19 -2.28
C GLU A 142 9.53 -3.76 -0.93
N MET A 143 8.22 -3.54 -0.87
CA MET A 143 7.52 -3.20 0.38
C MET A 143 7.73 -4.27 1.45
N ILE A 144 7.63 -5.56 1.08
CA ILE A 144 7.89 -6.70 1.98
C ILE A 144 9.33 -6.68 2.48
N ILE A 145 10.31 -6.41 1.61
CA ILE A 145 11.71 -6.28 2.02
C ILE A 145 11.89 -5.10 2.99
N GLN A 146 11.26 -3.96 2.73
CA GLN A 146 11.30 -2.80 3.63
C GLN A 146 10.60 -3.02 4.97
N ASN A 147 9.71 -4.01 5.05
CA ASN A 147 9.11 -4.44 6.31
C ASN A 147 10.08 -5.28 7.15
N GLN A 148 11.06 -5.95 6.54
CA GLN A 148 12.12 -6.69 7.25
C GLN A 148 13.03 -5.70 8.00
N GLY A 149 12.72 -5.44 9.26
CA GLY A 149 13.39 -4.45 10.10
C GLY A 149 12.46 -3.39 10.67
N PHE A 150 11.20 -3.35 10.24
CA PHE A 150 10.17 -2.59 10.95
C PHE A 150 9.65 -3.43 12.13
N ALA A 151 10.39 -3.37 13.23
CA ALA A 151 9.80 -3.59 14.53
C ALA A 151 9.02 -2.32 14.87
N GLY A 152 7.69 -2.34 14.78
CA GLY A 152 6.88 -1.22 15.33
C GLY A 152 7.15 -1.05 16.83
N ASP A 153 6.47 -0.11 17.50
CA ASP A 153 6.52 0.17 18.96
C ASP A 153 6.24 -1.04 19.90
N GLY A 154 6.32 -2.28 19.42
CA GLY A 154 6.13 -3.53 20.14
C GLY A 154 7.36 -4.45 20.19
N GLU A 155 8.57 -4.00 19.84
CA GLU A 155 9.76 -4.69 20.34
C GLU A 155 9.80 -4.44 21.85
N LEU A 156 9.72 -5.51 22.65
CA LEU A 156 10.08 -5.44 24.05
C LEU A 156 11.45 -4.77 24.09
N THR A 157 11.54 -3.58 24.70
CA THR A 157 12.84 -2.91 24.88
C THR A 157 13.81 -3.90 25.54
N GLU A 158 15.12 -3.73 25.40
CA GLU A 158 16.10 -4.60 26.06
C GLU A 158 15.78 -4.78 27.56
N GLU A 159 15.23 -3.74 28.19
CA GLU A 159 14.74 -3.74 29.56
C GLU A 159 13.48 -4.61 29.77
N GLN A 160 12.52 -4.58 28.84
CA GLN A 160 11.34 -5.44 28.86
C GLN A 160 11.69 -6.91 28.55
N GLN A 161 12.65 -7.17 27.66
CA GLN A 161 13.18 -8.51 27.40
C GLN A 161 13.91 -9.06 28.63
N ALA A 162 14.74 -8.24 29.29
CA ALA A 162 15.42 -8.60 30.53
C ALA A 162 14.41 -8.91 31.66
N ARG A 163 13.34 -8.12 31.78
CA ARG A 163 12.24 -8.39 32.72
C ARG A 163 11.54 -9.71 32.42
N LEU A 164 11.19 -9.96 31.15
CA LEU A 164 10.52 -11.20 30.74
C LEU A 164 11.42 -12.42 31.01
N ALA A 165 12.73 -12.32 30.72
CA ALA A 165 13.72 -13.35 31.01
C ALA A 165 13.85 -13.65 32.51
N SER A 166 13.82 -12.63 33.37
CA SER A 166 13.88 -12.83 34.83
C SER A 166 12.63 -13.56 35.36
N ILE A 167 11.45 -13.27 34.80
CA ILE A 167 10.20 -13.91 35.19
C ILE A 167 10.21 -15.38 34.76
N LEU A 168 10.65 -15.67 33.53
CA LEU A 168 10.77 -17.03 33.03
C LEU A 168 11.78 -17.88 33.82
N ASN A 169 12.91 -17.29 34.21
CA ASN A 169 13.91 -17.97 35.04
C ASN A 169 13.37 -18.26 36.46
N GLY A 170 12.71 -17.28 37.10
CA GLY A 170 12.11 -17.47 38.42
C GLY A 170 10.98 -18.51 38.45
N MET A 171 10.30 -18.74 37.32
CA MET A 171 9.30 -19.81 37.18
C MET A 171 9.94 -21.20 36.97
N ASN A 172 11.16 -21.26 36.47
CA ASN A 172 11.89 -22.51 36.22
C ASN A 172 12.63 -23.01 37.46
N ASP A 173 12.98 -22.12 38.39
CA ASP A 173 13.60 -22.43 39.69
C ASP A 173 12.60 -22.90 40.77
N LEU A 174 11.29 -22.82 40.49
CA LEU A 174 10.21 -23.27 41.38
C LEU A 174 9.69 -24.69 41.04
N ARG A 175 10.45 -25.47 40.28
CA ARG A 175 10.10 -26.81 39.83
C ARG A 175 11.14 -27.84 40.26
#